data_AF-A0A967PU92-F1
#
_entry.id   AF-A0A967PU92-F1
#
_cell.length_a   1.000
_cell.length_b   1.000
_cell.length_c   1.000
_cell.angle_alpha   90.00
_cell.angle_beta   90.00
_cell.angle_gamma   90.00
#
_symmetry.space_group_name_H-M   'P 1'
#
loop_
_entity.id
_entity.type
_entity.pdbx_description
1 polymer ?
#
loop_
_entity_poly.entity_id
_entity_poly.type
_entity_poly.pdbx_seq_one_letter_code
_entity_poly.pdbx_strand_id
1 'polypeptide(L)'
;ILSEMLVRPAFRPHEIDAERQVVIEEINMSEDDPADVAFEAFSRGVFAGHPLEAPVLGTRDSIRGMTRDDIAGYWKRRYGVGSTVVALAGSVQHDAITEMVAERFGDWSGDPVDHEYAALAPEPTANVITRDTEQAHLVIGGAGLDRADER
;
A
#
# COMPACT_ATOMS: atom_id res chain seq x y z
N ILE A 1 -16.89 -14.74 2.48
CA ILE A 1 -16.73 -13.29 2.25
C ILE A 1 -15.27 -12.95 1.96
N LEU A 2 -14.34 -12.99 2.93
CA LEU A 2 -12.93 -12.63 2.68
C LEU A 2 -12.29 -13.41 1.53
N SER A 3 -12.50 -14.73 1.47
CA SER A 3 -11.99 -15.56 0.38
C SER A 3 -12.53 -15.15 -0.98
N GLU A 4 -13.81 -14.80 -1.08
CA GLU A 4 -14.42 -14.38 -2.35
C GLU A 4 -13.87 -13.04 -2.83
N MET A 5 -13.73 -12.07 -1.91
CA MET A 5 -13.14 -10.77 -2.21
C MET A 5 -11.69 -10.89 -2.69
N LEU A 6 -10.90 -11.76 -2.04
CA LEU A 6 -9.48 -11.89 -2.32
C LEU A 6 -9.20 -12.75 -3.56
N VAL A 7 -9.90 -13.88 -3.71
CA VAL A 7 -9.62 -14.91 -4.73
C VAL A 7 -10.39 -14.64 -6.04
N ARG A 8 -11.55 -13.98 -5.96
CA ARG A 8 -12.43 -13.74 -7.12
C ARG A 8 -12.87 -12.28 -7.24
N PRO A 9 -11.93 -11.31 -7.27
CA PRO A 9 -12.28 -9.92 -7.48
C PRO A 9 -12.96 -9.72 -8.85
N ALA A 10 -14.08 -9.00 -8.86
CA ALA A 10 -14.91 -8.85 -10.06
C ALA A 10 -14.30 -7.91 -11.12
N PHE A 11 -13.48 -6.94 -10.70
CA PHE A 11 -12.85 -5.93 -11.57
C PHE A 11 -13.80 -5.33 -12.61
N ARG A 12 -15.02 -4.98 -12.19
CA ARG A 12 -16.06 -4.43 -13.07
C ARG A 12 -15.62 -3.04 -13.55
N PRO A 13 -15.59 -2.75 -14.86
CA PRO A 13 -15.05 -1.49 -15.38
C PRO A 13 -15.69 -0.24 -14.76
N HIS A 14 -17.01 -0.21 -14.63
CA HIS A 14 -17.72 0.93 -14.05
C HIS A 14 -17.41 1.17 -12.56
N GLU A 15 -17.07 0.11 -11.79
CA GLU A 15 -16.66 0.25 -10.40
C GLU A 15 -15.23 0.78 -10.31
N ILE A 16 -14.34 0.32 -11.18
CA ILE A 16 -12.97 0.85 -11.28
C ILE A 16 -13.01 2.33 -11.66
N ASP A 17 -13.89 2.72 -12.60
CA ASP A 17 -14.03 4.11 -13.01
C ASP A 17 -14.60 5.00 -11.89
N ALA A 18 -15.55 4.48 -11.11
CA ALA A 18 -16.05 5.17 -9.93
C ALA A 18 -14.96 5.31 -8.85
N GLU A 19 -14.26 4.21 -8.53
CA GLU A 19 -13.19 4.17 -7.52
C GLU A 19 -12.03 5.11 -7.89
N ARG A 20 -11.73 5.23 -9.19
CA ARG A 20 -10.73 6.19 -9.67
C ARG A 20 -11.04 7.63 -9.23
N GLN A 21 -12.32 8.03 -9.25
CA GLN A 21 -12.70 9.37 -8.80
C GLN A 21 -12.57 9.50 -7.28
N VAL A 22 -12.88 8.44 -6.54
CA VAL A 22 -12.71 8.40 -5.08
C VAL A 22 -11.23 8.59 -4.72
N VAL A 23 -10.32 7.83 -5.32
CA VAL A 23 -8.87 7.94 -5.06
C VAL A 23 -8.32 9.32 -5.45
N ILE A 24 -8.80 9.91 -6.55
CA ILE A 24 -8.41 11.29 -6.91
C ILE A 24 -8.85 12.29 -5.85
N GLU A 25 -10.03 12.09 -5.25
CA GLU A 25 -10.51 12.93 -4.16
C GLU A 25 -9.72 12.70 -2.87
N GLU A 26 -9.32 11.46 -2.56
CA GLU A 26 -8.42 11.17 -1.44
C GLU A 26 -7.06 11.87 -1.59
N ILE A 27 -6.51 11.91 -2.81
CA ILE A 27 -5.30 12.69 -3.12
C ILE A 27 -5.55 14.19 -2.87
N ASN A 28 -6.70 14.73 -3.30
CA ASN A 28 -7.05 16.14 -3.06
C ASN A 28 -7.13 16.44 -1.56
N MET A 29 -7.84 15.60 -0.80
CA MET A 29 -7.99 15.76 0.65
C MET A 29 -6.64 15.72 1.38
N SER A 30 -5.75 14.80 1.01
CA SER A 30 -4.41 14.71 1.59
C SER A 30 -3.53 15.92 1.21
N GLU A 31 -3.66 16.43 -0.02
CA GLU A 31 -2.98 17.66 -0.44
C GLU A 31 -3.57 18.93 0.19
N ASP A 32 -4.77 18.89 0.76
CA ASP A 32 -5.37 20.00 1.50
C ASP A 32 -5.03 19.96 3.00
N ASP A 33 -4.61 18.81 3.54
CA ASP A 33 -4.14 18.69 4.93
C ASP A 33 -2.64 19.04 5.05
N PRO A 34 -2.27 20.14 5.76
CA PRO A 34 -0.88 20.54 5.90
C PRO A 34 0.01 19.52 6.66
N ALA A 35 -0.58 18.70 7.55
CA ALA A 35 0.16 17.67 8.27
C ALA A 35 0.55 16.51 7.33
N ASP A 36 -0.39 16.07 6.48
CA ASP A 36 -0.13 15.05 5.46
C ASP A 36 0.92 15.54 4.46
N VAL A 37 0.78 16.77 3.97
CA VAL A 37 1.76 17.37 3.04
C VAL A 37 3.16 17.43 3.66
N ALA A 38 3.26 17.80 4.95
CA ALA A 38 4.54 17.83 5.65
C ALA A 38 5.14 16.42 5.80
N PHE A 39 4.32 15.41 6.13
CA PHE A 39 4.77 14.03 6.27
C PHE A 39 5.18 13.41 4.94
N GLU A 40 4.43 13.66 3.86
CA GLU A 40 4.74 13.20 2.51
C GLU A 40 6.05 13.83 2.01
N ALA A 41 6.24 15.14 2.21
CA ALA A 41 7.49 15.82 1.87
C ALA A 41 8.70 15.29 2.66
N PHE A 42 8.49 14.93 3.93
CA PHE A 42 9.50 14.26 4.75
C PHE A 42 9.83 12.86 4.21
N SER A 43 8.82 12.01 4.01
CA SER A 43 8.97 10.65 3.48
C SER A 43 9.69 10.63 2.14
N ARG A 44 9.28 11.48 1.19
CA ARG A 44 9.95 11.62 -0.12
C ARG A 44 11.40 12.09 0.00
N GLY A 45 11.71 12.95 0.96
CA GLY A 45 13.08 13.37 1.24
C GLY A 45 13.95 12.23 1.79
N VAL A 46 13.42 11.46 2.73
CA VAL A 46 14.12 10.31 3.33
C VAL A 46 14.33 9.18 2.33
N PHE A 47 13.32 8.90 1.50
CA PHE A 47 13.33 7.81 0.53
C PHE A 47 13.72 8.24 -0.89
N ALA A 48 14.34 9.42 -1.08
CA ALA A 48 14.72 9.91 -2.40
C ALA A 48 15.57 8.88 -3.17
N GLY A 49 15.13 8.47 -4.36
CA GLY A 49 15.78 7.44 -5.19
C GLY A 49 15.52 6.00 -4.75
N HIS A 50 14.72 5.77 -3.71
CA HIS A 50 14.37 4.45 -3.19
C HIS A 50 12.95 4.03 -3.68
N PRO A 51 12.64 2.74 -3.84
CA PRO A 51 11.27 2.30 -4.20
C PRO A 51 10.15 2.76 -3.25
N LEU A 52 10.49 3.20 -2.05
CA LEU A 52 9.56 3.76 -1.06
C LEU A 52 9.36 5.28 -1.21
N GLU A 53 9.99 5.92 -2.20
CA GLU A 53 9.78 7.35 -2.50
C GLU A 53 8.35 7.61 -2.99
N ALA A 54 7.71 6.63 -3.63
CA ALA A 54 6.42 6.82 -4.24
C ALA A 54 5.30 6.93 -3.18
N PRO A 55 4.38 7.90 -3.29
CA PRO A 55 3.21 7.98 -2.44
C PRO A 55 2.35 6.73 -2.57
N VAL A 56 1.74 6.30 -1.47
CA VAL A 56 0.87 5.11 -1.44
C VAL A 56 -0.32 5.24 -2.39
N LEU A 57 -0.94 6.42 -2.47
CA LEU A 57 -2.05 6.71 -3.39
C LEU A 57 -1.59 6.88 -4.85
N GLY A 58 -0.27 6.94 -5.09
CA GLY A 58 0.30 7.28 -6.38
C GLY A 58 0.08 8.75 -6.74
N THR A 59 0.08 9.03 -8.04
CA THR A 59 -0.14 10.37 -8.60
C THR A 59 -1.44 10.43 -9.37
N ARG A 60 -2.01 11.63 -9.57
CA ARG A 60 -3.19 11.80 -10.42
C ARG A 60 -2.99 11.22 -11.83
N ASP A 61 -1.79 11.36 -12.37
CA ASP A 61 -1.46 10.83 -13.70
C ASP A 61 -1.41 9.30 -13.71
N SER A 62 -0.79 8.67 -12.71
CA SER A 62 -0.78 7.21 -12.60
C SER A 62 -2.19 6.65 -12.41
N ILE A 63 -3.03 7.30 -11.60
CA ILE A 63 -4.41 6.86 -11.34
C ILE A 63 -5.30 7.05 -12.58
N ARG A 64 -5.15 8.15 -13.33
CA ARG A 64 -5.85 8.38 -14.59
C ARG A 64 -5.43 7.41 -15.69
N GLY A 65 -4.14 7.06 -15.75
CA GLY A 65 -3.58 6.16 -16.76
C GLY A 65 -3.81 4.67 -16.47
N MET A 66 -4.08 4.29 -15.21
CA MET A 66 -4.20 2.89 -14.80
C MET A 66 -5.42 2.23 -15.45
N THR A 67 -5.20 1.10 -16.12
CA THR A 67 -6.27 0.31 -16.75
C THR A 67 -6.75 -0.84 -15.85
N ARG A 68 -7.90 -1.40 -16.17
CA ARG A 68 -8.43 -2.60 -15.51
C ARG A 68 -7.45 -3.78 -15.62
N ASP A 69 -6.75 -3.91 -16.73
CA ASP A 69 -5.80 -5.01 -16.95
C ASP A 69 -4.50 -4.80 -16.17
N ASP A 70 -4.09 -3.55 -15.92
CA ASP A 70 -2.98 -3.25 -15.01
C ASP A 70 -3.30 -3.71 -13.58
N ILE A 71 -4.52 -3.41 -13.11
CA ILE A 71 -5.00 -3.81 -11.78
C ILE A 71 -5.10 -5.34 -11.68
N ALA A 72 -5.76 -5.98 -12.65
CA ALA A 72 -5.90 -7.44 -12.68
C ALA A 72 -4.53 -8.14 -12.81
N GLY A 73 -3.62 -7.55 -13.58
CA GLY A 73 -2.25 -8.00 -13.72
C GLY A 73 -1.45 -7.87 -12.42
N TYR A 74 -1.59 -6.74 -11.71
CA TYR A 74 -0.98 -6.56 -10.39
C TYR A 74 -1.52 -7.59 -9.40
N TRP A 75 -2.84 -7.79 -9.35
CA TRP A 75 -3.46 -8.81 -8.52
C TRP A 75 -2.88 -10.18 -8.82
N LYS A 76 -2.85 -10.61 -10.08
CA LYS A 76 -2.29 -11.91 -10.47
C LYS A 76 -0.81 -12.09 -10.10
N ARG A 77 -0.01 -11.02 -10.10
CA ARG A 77 1.42 -11.06 -9.76
C ARG A 77 1.69 -11.03 -8.26
N ARG A 78 0.82 -10.44 -7.45
CA ARG A 78 1.10 -10.14 -6.04
C ARG A 78 0.20 -10.86 -5.05
N TYR A 79 -0.98 -11.28 -5.48
CA TYR A 79 -1.97 -11.97 -4.67
C TYR A 79 -1.95 -13.46 -5.01
N GLY A 80 -1.40 -14.25 -4.09
CA GLY A 80 -1.31 -15.69 -4.23
C GLY A 80 -1.13 -16.39 -2.89
N VAL A 81 -1.29 -17.71 -2.89
CA VAL A 81 -1.10 -18.53 -1.68
C VAL A 81 0.32 -18.45 -1.12
N GLY A 82 1.34 -18.27 -1.98
CA GLY A 82 2.74 -18.14 -1.55
C GLY A 82 3.07 -16.80 -0.88
N SER A 83 2.22 -15.77 -1.00
CA SER A 83 2.44 -14.42 -0.47
C SER A 83 1.37 -13.97 0.53
N THR A 84 0.48 -14.87 0.96
CA THR A 84 -0.66 -14.54 1.83
C THR A 84 -0.64 -15.34 3.13
N VAL A 85 -0.86 -14.65 4.26
CA VAL A 85 -1.04 -15.27 5.58
C VAL A 85 -2.47 -15.06 6.05
N VAL A 86 -3.14 -16.14 6.45
CA VAL A 86 -4.45 -16.09 7.12
C VAL A 86 -4.23 -16.14 8.62
N ALA A 87 -4.53 -15.04 9.32
CA ALA A 87 -4.41 -14.93 10.76
C ALA A 87 -5.78 -14.87 11.43
N LEU A 88 -5.95 -15.58 12.55
CA LEU A 88 -7.16 -15.57 13.37
C LEU A 88 -6.79 -15.47 14.85
N ALA A 89 -7.58 -14.71 15.61
CA ALA A 89 -7.46 -14.61 17.05
C ALA A 89 -8.86 -14.56 17.69
N GLY A 90 -9.05 -15.29 18.79
CA GLY A 90 -10.32 -15.35 19.51
C GLY A 90 -10.77 -16.79 19.80
N SER A 91 -12.08 -16.96 19.98
CA SER A 91 -12.69 -18.27 20.24
C SER A 91 -12.83 -19.08 18.95
N VAL A 92 -11.72 -19.69 18.52
CA VAL A 92 -11.63 -20.49 17.29
C VAL A 92 -11.06 -21.87 17.57
N GLN A 93 -11.50 -22.86 16.80
CA GLN A 93 -10.93 -24.21 16.81
C GLN A 93 -10.05 -24.37 15.58
N HIS A 94 -8.76 -24.66 15.79
CA HIS A 94 -7.75 -24.66 14.73
C HIS A 94 -8.12 -25.58 13.57
N ASP A 95 -8.51 -26.82 13.85
CA ASP A 95 -8.82 -27.82 12.84
C ASP A 95 -10.02 -27.41 11.96
N ALA A 96 -11.09 -26.91 12.59
CA ALA A 96 -12.27 -26.44 11.87
C ALA A 96 -11.96 -25.24 10.95
N ILE A 97 -11.04 -24.35 11.38
CA ILE A 97 -10.64 -23.20 10.57
C ILE A 97 -9.72 -23.62 9.43
N THR A 98 -8.75 -24.49 9.67
CA THR A 98 -7.82 -24.94 8.63
C THR A 98 -8.57 -25.71 7.54
N GLU A 99 -9.55 -26.54 7.90
CA GLU A 99 -10.46 -27.19 6.95
C GLU A 99 -11.25 -26.17 6.13
N MET A 100 -11.83 -25.14 6.78
CA MET A 100 -12.56 -24.08 6.09
C MET A 100 -11.66 -23.26 5.16
N VAL A 101 -10.42 -22.96 5.56
CA VAL A 101 -9.45 -22.24 4.74
C VAL A 101 -9.07 -23.08 3.53
N ALA A 102 -8.80 -24.38 3.71
CA ALA A 102 -8.52 -25.29 2.62
C ALA A 102 -9.69 -25.36 1.62
N GLU A 103 -10.93 -25.43 2.10
CA GLU A 103 -12.13 -25.44 1.25
C GLU A 103 -12.30 -24.12 0.47
N ARG A 104 -12.03 -22.97 1.10
CA ARG A 104 -12.33 -21.64 0.54
C ARG A 104 -11.21 -21.07 -0.33
N PHE A 105 -9.97 -21.47 -0.10
CA PHE A 105 -8.79 -21.00 -0.82
C PHE A 105 -8.10 -22.10 -1.63
N GLY A 106 -8.61 -23.35 -1.64
CA GLY A 106 -7.95 -24.51 -2.25
C GLY A 106 -7.68 -24.40 -3.75
N ASP A 107 -8.52 -23.66 -4.48
CA ASP A 107 -8.33 -23.39 -5.92
C ASP A 107 -7.44 -22.16 -6.21
N TRP A 108 -7.03 -21.43 -5.17
CA TRP A 108 -6.20 -20.25 -5.32
C TRP A 108 -4.74 -20.65 -5.48
N SER A 109 -4.08 -20.04 -6.47
CA SER A 109 -2.68 -20.31 -6.79
C SER A 109 -1.91 -19.00 -6.88
N GLY A 110 -0.59 -19.11 -6.79
CA GLY A 110 0.33 -17.99 -6.91
C GLY A 110 1.57 -18.27 -6.10
N ASP A 111 2.71 -18.08 -6.76
CA ASP A 111 4.02 -18.33 -6.17
C ASP A 111 4.34 -17.28 -5.11
N PRO A 112 5.27 -17.60 -4.19
CA PRO A 112 5.87 -16.57 -3.35
C PRO A 112 6.38 -15.42 -4.19
N VAL A 113 6.08 -14.19 -3.76
CA VAL A 113 6.61 -13.00 -4.39
C VAL A 113 8.00 -12.77 -3.83
N ASP A 114 9.01 -12.77 -4.70
CA ASP A 114 10.35 -12.35 -4.27
C ASP A 114 10.31 -10.88 -3.84
N HIS A 115 10.83 -10.64 -2.64
CA HIS A 115 10.98 -9.31 -2.08
C HIS A 115 12.41 -8.84 -2.31
N GLU A 116 12.56 -7.86 -3.19
CA GLU A 116 13.81 -7.11 -3.29
C GLU A 116 13.84 -6.05 -2.20
N TYR A 117 14.80 -6.19 -1.29
CA TYR A 117 15.07 -5.18 -0.27
C TYR A 117 16.17 -4.27 -0.79
N ALA A 118 15.83 -2.99 -1.00
CA ALA A 118 16.81 -1.97 -1.27
C ALA A 118 17.33 -1.42 0.07
N ALA A 119 18.65 -1.26 0.16
CA ALA A 119 19.25 -0.61 1.32
C ALA A 119 18.89 0.88 1.31
N LEU A 120 18.51 1.41 2.47
CA LEU A 120 18.24 2.83 2.64
C LEU A 120 19.48 3.53 3.23
N ALA A 121 19.96 4.55 2.52
CA ALA A 121 21.00 5.44 3.01
C ALA A 121 20.50 6.89 2.81
N PRO A 122 19.69 7.42 3.75
CA PRO A 122 19.08 8.72 3.56
C PRO A 122 20.14 9.82 3.74
N GLU A 123 20.21 10.74 2.77
CA GLU A 123 21.05 11.92 2.89
C GLU A 123 20.33 13.01 3.71
N PRO A 124 21.04 13.80 4.53
CA PRO A 124 20.43 14.91 5.24
C PRO A 124 19.79 15.90 4.26
N THR A 125 18.49 16.14 4.44
CA THR A 125 17.72 17.06 3.59
C THR A 125 16.76 17.89 4.42
N ALA A 126 16.39 19.05 3.90
CA ALA A 126 15.40 19.94 4.49
C ALA A 126 14.49 20.47 3.39
N ASN A 127 13.19 20.20 3.52
CA ASN A 127 12.15 20.73 2.62
C ASN A 127 11.34 21.77 3.37
N VAL A 128 11.12 22.92 2.74
CA VAL A 128 10.27 23.99 3.25
C VAL A 128 9.16 24.24 2.24
N ILE A 129 7.92 24.03 2.67
CA ILE A 129 6.74 24.30 1.87
C ILE A 129 6.02 25.47 2.52
N THR A 130 5.84 26.56 1.77
CA THR A 130 5.12 27.73 2.24
C THR A 130 3.69 27.70 1.70
N ARG A 131 2.71 27.70 2.60
CA ARG A 131 1.28 27.82 2.28
C ARG A 131 0.62 28.77 3.27
N ASP A 132 -0.55 29.26 2.89
CA ASP A 132 -1.37 30.10 3.74
C ASP A 132 -2.12 29.24 4.75
N THR A 133 -1.47 28.98 5.90
CA THR A 133 -1.99 28.18 7.00
C THR A 133 -1.81 28.92 8.32
N GLU A 134 -2.71 28.70 9.27
CA GLU A 134 -2.67 29.34 10.60
C GLU A 134 -1.51 28.85 11.47
N GLN A 135 -0.94 27.67 11.16
CA GLN A 135 0.09 27.00 11.93
C GLN A 135 1.19 26.41 11.03
N ALA A 136 2.38 26.25 11.59
CA ALA A 136 3.48 25.54 10.95
C ALA A 136 3.48 24.07 11.36
N HIS A 137 3.71 23.19 10.39
CA HIS A 137 3.84 21.74 10.59
C HIS A 137 5.30 21.34 10.37
N LEU A 138 5.91 20.70 11.38
CA LEU A 138 7.32 20.34 11.37
C LEU A 138 7.47 18.84 11.61
N VAL A 139 8.14 18.16 10.69
CA VAL A 139 8.50 16.74 10.80
C VAL A 139 10.02 16.62 10.79
N ILE A 140 10.57 15.91 11.79
CA ILE A 140 12.00 15.63 11.91
C ILE A 140 12.16 14.14 12.18
N GLY A 141 13.06 13.50 11.45
CA GLY A 141 13.35 12.09 11.61
C GLY A 141 14.58 11.68 10.81
N GLY A 142 14.88 10.38 10.83
CA GLY A 142 16.02 9.79 10.13
C GLY A 142 15.88 8.27 10.09
N ALA A 143 16.97 7.58 9.72
CA ALA A 143 16.97 6.12 9.65
C ALA A 143 16.63 5.49 11.02
N GLY A 144 15.60 4.65 11.02
CA GLY A 144 15.22 3.81 12.16
C GLY A 144 15.93 2.46 12.15
N LEU A 145 15.54 1.58 13.07
CA LEU A 145 16.01 0.18 13.09
C LEU A 145 15.35 -0.61 11.96
N ASP A 146 16.11 -1.49 11.34
CA ASP A 146 15.58 -2.46 10.39
C ASP A 146 14.74 -3.52 11.12
N ARG A 147 13.76 -4.12 10.44
CA ARG A 147 12.94 -5.20 11.02
C ARG A 147 13.76 -6.42 11.42
N ALA A 148 14.86 -6.69 10.73
CA ALA A 148 15.79 -7.78 11.02
C ALA A 148 16.90 -7.37 12.00
N ASP A 149 16.88 -6.15 12.53
CA ASP A 149 17.80 -5.73 13.57
C ASP A 149 17.54 -6.53 14.85
N GLU A 150 18.57 -7.20 15.38
CA GLU A 150 18.47 -8.13 16.52
C GLU A 150 18.44 -7.42 17.89
N ARG A 151 18.57 -6.09 17.93
CA ARG A 151 18.65 -5.29 19.16
C ARG A 151 17.31 -5.07 19.85
#